data_AF-A0A970SPS2-F1
#
_entry.id   AF-A0A970SPS2-F1
#
_cell.length_a   1.000
_cell.length_b   1.000
_cell.length_c   1.000
_cell.angle_alpha   90.00
_cell.angle_beta   90.00
_cell.angle_gamma   90.00
#
_symmetry.space_group_name_H-M   'P 1'
#
loop_
_entity.id
_entity.type
_entity.pdbx_description
1 polymer ?
#
loop_
_entity_poly.entity_id
_entity_poly.type
_entity_poly.pdbx_seq_one_letter_code
_entity_poly.pdbx_strand_id
1 'polypeptide(L)'
;MKGLSNNRKGTTLVEILVVMLVLLVGIMTVIQLFPTGFRVVRAAESQTIASKLAQAEVERWKNMPGNLPDGILPVTSDGTVINDQNPGPPFEGFSPTLVNGLYEAGNVINSRYVRNETTPIPVGSYFTSGAGAAYGSKYTLAFSPIEVTADPENPGLYLGLTIKSGDLQRRVGSADSYIYLRPGQYGIDYDLTTVGGDPAFMVCFSYDRNPGHAYHISYSYWVEHKRTGEATLLSEVDQTVRPDPNGDWVPVPIRPPSDYPPSDYDVVEVESGADSCARGFVQVPPQGWSGDPYEFALVDSIMGVVAFNPRARNMTERTARGVRAITARIDYKIYDPRILREDKIVPAVNEDPFNTGQNTHSAIKLALRFILNAGSPLSITDGDATDNPDEPTFEGLVKKRLGMPLSSPADLMVAQSVLIIDLATGLRVEIPSDAPPFYAIDYKAGVVHLPETANLIDWNSEPLPDTRDIPLAGRHLRFFYRADGDWSVQCQKAYSYYLRKWDTSRVDYRHFKLRAPQGGPYQLLFARCDSGKNVTVDYSYWLGGAEHKVVGKSYRLSDDWVADPDAPAVRCSYFNLDIPPGATIDPSTRIVVAGASFRARVTWRDGKSWRFVDIDTDLTRNSSP
;
A
#
# COMPACT_ATOMS: atom_id res chain seq x y z
N MET A 1 21.00 -46.84 73.76
CA MET A 1 20.29 -46.89 72.47
C MET A 1 19.13 -45.89 72.52
N LYS A 2 19.28 -44.74 71.85
CA LYS A 2 18.21 -43.72 71.70
C LYS A 2 17.38 -44.10 70.48
N GLY A 3 16.13 -44.52 70.70
CA GLY A 3 15.16 -44.75 69.63
C GLY A 3 14.68 -43.42 69.06
N LEU A 4 15.13 -43.09 67.86
CA LEU A 4 14.52 -42.07 67.01
C LEU A 4 13.24 -42.69 66.40
N SER A 5 12.09 -42.43 67.02
CA SER A 5 10.81 -42.78 66.42
C SER A 5 10.53 -41.83 65.25
N ASN A 6 10.66 -42.36 64.03
CA ASN A 6 10.25 -41.71 62.79
C ASN A 6 8.74 -41.45 62.81
N ASN A 7 8.34 -40.24 63.15
CA ASN A 7 6.96 -39.78 63.07
C ASN A 7 6.71 -39.22 61.66
N ARG A 8 6.66 -40.09 60.64
CA ARG A 8 6.19 -39.72 59.30
C ARG A 8 4.66 -39.69 59.32
N LYS A 9 4.08 -38.61 59.84
CA LYS A 9 2.66 -38.31 59.62
C LYS A 9 2.53 -37.82 58.18
N GLY A 10 1.87 -38.61 57.34
CA GLY A 10 1.54 -38.21 55.97
C GLY A 10 0.65 -36.97 55.99
N THR A 11 1.01 -35.96 55.21
CA THR A 11 0.20 -34.78 54.92
C THR A 11 -1.19 -35.22 54.48
N THR A 12 -2.22 -34.78 55.20
CA THR A 12 -3.60 -35.15 54.88
C THR A 12 -4.07 -34.38 53.65
N LEU A 13 -4.92 -35.00 52.82
CA LEU A 13 -5.44 -34.39 51.58
C LEU A 13 -6.16 -33.04 51.86
N VAL A 14 -6.79 -32.93 53.03
CA VAL A 14 -7.46 -31.70 53.50
C VAL A 14 -6.44 -30.58 53.74
N GLU A 15 -5.28 -30.88 54.31
CA GLU A 15 -4.23 -29.91 54.59
C GLU A 15 -3.63 -29.34 53.29
N ILE A 16 -3.45 -30.20 52.28
CA ILE A 16 -3.03 -29.77 50.94
C ILE A 16 -4.09 -28.86 50.30
N LEU A 17 -5.37 -29.21 50.42
CA LEU A 17 -6.47 -28.42 49.84
C LEU A 17 -6.60 -27.04 50.50
N VAL A 18 -6.45 -26.95 51.83
CA VAL A 18 -6.45 -25.67 52.55
C VAL A 18 -5.25 -24.82 52.16
N VAL A 19 -4.06 -25.41 52.02
CA VAL A 19 -2.87 -24.69 51.56
C VAL A 19 -3.06 -24.18 50.13
N MET A 20 -3.64 -24.97 49.23
CA MET A 20 -3.96 -24.51 47.87
C MET A 20 -4.98 -23.38 47.86
N LEU A 21 -5.99 -23.41 48.72
CA LEU A 21 -6.99 -22.33 48.83
C LEU A 21 -6.35 -21.04 49.33
N VAL A 22 -5.56 -21.09 50.40
CA VAL A 22 -4.86 -19.91 50.95
C VAL A 22 -3.87 -19.35 49.93
N LEU A 23 -3.15 -20.21 49.21
CA LEU A 23 -2.26 -19.80 48.13
C LEU A 23 -3.04 -19.09 47.00
N LEU A 24 -4.18 -19.64 46.58
CA LEU A 24 -4.99 -19.09 45.50
C LEU A 24 -5.57 -17.72 45.89
N VAL A 25 -6.08 -17.57 47.12
CA VAL A 25 -6.53 -16.28 47.66
C VAL A 25 -5.37 -15.29 47.74
N GLY A 26 -4.19 -15.73 48.18
CA GLY A 26 -2.98 -14.89 48.23
C GLY A 26 -2.58 -14.38 46.85
N ILE A 27 -2.52 -15.27 45.84
CA ILE A 27 -2.22 -14.90 44.45
C ILE A 27 -3.27 -13.95 43.90
N MET A 28 -4.56 -14.22 44.12
CA MET A 28 -5.65 -13.38 43.65
C MET A 28 -5.59 -11.97 44.26
N THR A 29 -5.22 -11.88 45.54
CA THR A 29 -5.04 -10.60 46.25
C THR A 29 -3.90 -9.80 45.63
N VAL A 30 -2.76 -10.43 45.33
CA VAL A 30 -1.62 -9.76 44.67
C VAL A 30 -1.99 -9.29 43.26
N ILE A 31 -2.74 -10.08 42.49
CA ILE A 31 -3.20 -9.70 41.16
C ILE A 31 -4.10 -8.46 41.23
N GLN A 32 -4.99 -8.38 42.22
CA GLN A 32 -5.86 -7.23 42.43
C GLN A 32 -5.15 -5.99 43.00
N LEU A 33 -4.02 -6.17 43.69
CA LEU A 33 -3.24 -5.08 44.28
C LEU A 33 -2.36 -4.36 43.25
N PHE A 34 -1.97 -5.06 42.17
CA PHE A 34 -1.08 -4.52 41.14
C PHE A 34 -1.65 -4.54 39.70
N PRO A 35 -2.91 -4.14 39.45
CA PRO A 35 -3.45 -4.10 38.09
C PRO A 35 -2.65 -3.16 37.19
N THR A 36 -2.11 -2.08 37.77
CA THR A 36 -1.25 -1.12 37.07
C THR A 36 0.08 -1.74 36.64
N GLY A 37 0.66 -2.64 37.44
CA GLY A 37 1.92 -3.32 37.11
C GLY A 37 1.79 -4.19 35.86
N PHE A 38 0.72 -4.99 35.79
CA PHE A 38 0.43 -5.81 34.62
C PHE A 38 0.15 -4.99 33.35
N ARG A 39 -0.52 -3.82 33.48
CA ARG A 39 -0.71 -2.90 32.35
C ARG A 39 0.60 -2.35 31.81
N VAL A 40 1.54 -1.97 32.68
CA VAL A 40 2.86 -1.47 32.27
C VAL A 40 3.66 -2.55 31.54
N VAL A 41 3.65 -3.79 32.05
CA VAL A 41 4.33 -4.91 31.39
C VAL A 41 3.74 -5.19 30.01
N ARG A 42 2.40 -5.23 29.89
CA ARG A 42 1.72 -5.41 28.59
C ARG A 42 2.04 -4.27 27.62
N ALA A 43 2.03 -3.02 28.09
CA ALA A 43 2.37 -1.86 27.27
C ALA A 43 3.83 -1.93 26.75
N ALA A 44 4.77 -2.33 27.60
CA ALA A 44 6.17 -2.50 27.22
C ALA A 44 6.37 -3.67 26.23
N GLU A 45 5.65 -4.79 26.43
CA GLU A 45 5.65 -5.92 25.48
C GLU A 45 5.11 -5.46 24.12
N SER A 46 3.95 -4.81 24.09
CA SER A 46 3.34 -4.28 22.85
C SER A 46 4.27 -3.29 22.15
N GLN A 47 4.88 -2.34 22.86
CA GLN A 47 5.83 -1.39 22.28
C GLN A 47 7.07 -2.08 21.68
N THR A 48 7.56 -3.12 22.35
CA THR A 48 8.70 -3.91 21.85
C THR A 48 8.34 -4.65 20.57
N ILE A 49 7.15 -5.26 20.50
CA ILE A 49 6.69 -5.95 19.30
C ILE A 49 6.46 -4.95 18.16
N ALA A 50 5.80 -3.81 18.45
CA ALA A 50 5.57 -2.76 17.48
C ALA A 50 6.88 -2.23 16.85
N SER A 51 7.90 -2.01 17.69
CA SER A 51 9.23 -1.58 17.23
C SER A 51 9.90 -2.62 16.33
N LYS A 52 9.77 -3.92 16.66
CA LYS A 52 10.31 -5.00 15.83
C LYS A 52 9.61 -5.11 14.48
N LEU A 53 8.28 -4.99 14.45
CA LEU A 53 7.48 -5.01 13.22
C LEU A 53 7.84 -3.82 12.32
N ALA A 54 7.92 -2.60 12.88
CA ALA A 54 8.33 -1.41 12.15
C ALA A 54 9.75 -1.55 11.57
N GLN A 55 10.69 -2.08 12.37
CA GLN A 55 12.08 -2.23 11.95
C GLN A 55 12.20 -3.26 10.83
N ALA A 56 11.52 -4.39 10.96
CA ALA A 56 11.51 -5.44 9.94
C ALA A 56 10.99 -4.90 8.60
N GLU A 57 9.95 -4.06 8.63
CA GLU A 57 9.39 -3.44 7.44
C GLU A 57 10.38 -2.46 6.78
N VAL A 58 11.01 -1.59 7.57
CA VAL A 58 12.03 -0.66 7.06
C VAL A 58 13.23 -1.39 6.46
N GLU A 59 13.75 -2.41 7.14
CA GLU A 59 14.87 -3.21 6.63
C GLU A 59 14.48 -3.98 5.36
N ARG A 60 13.24 -4.44 5.23
CA ARG A 60 12.74 -5.05 3.98
C ARG A 60 12.87 -4.08 2.81
N TRP A 61 12.47 -2.82 2.98
CA TRP A 61 12.52 -1.80 1.93
C TRP A 61 13.94 -1.31 1.63
N LYS A 62 14.81 -1.22 2.63
CA LYS A 62 16.24 -0.93 2.41
C LYS A 62 16.92 -1.99 1.54
N ASN A 63 16.46 -3.24 1.59
CA ASN A 63 16.95 -4.33 0.76
C ASN A 63 16.31 -4.38 -0.65
N MET A 64 15.29 -3.55 -0.92
CA MET A 64 14.57 -3.51 -2.20
C MET A 64 14.45 -2.07 -2.77
N PRO A 65 15.52 -1.26 -2.82
CA PRO A 65 15.42 0.16 -3.20
C PRO A 65 15.04 0.35 -4.68
N GLY A 66 15.36 -0.63 -5.54
CA GLY A 66 14.96 -0.62 -6.94
C GLY A 66 13.45 -0.76 -7.15
N ASN A 67 12.75 -1.30 -6.15
CA ASN A 67 11.32 -1.60 -6.20
C ASN A 67 10.46 -0.60 -5.44
N LEU A 68 11.05 0.51 -5.00
CA LEU A 68 10.31 1.51 -4.25
C LEU A 68 9.17 2.11 -5.09
N PRO A 69 7.95 2.19 -4.52
CA PRO A 69 6.87 2.94 -5.15
C PRO A 69 7.19 4.43 -5.16
N ASP A 70 6.52 5.17 -6.05
CA ASP A 70 6.62 6.62 -6.06
C ASP A 70 6.00 7.24 -4.81
N GLY A 71 4.92 6.65 -4.31
CA GLY A 71 4.27 7.05 -3.06
C GLY A 71 3.33 5.98 -2.53
N ILE A 72 3.02 6.08 -1.24
CA ILE A 72 2.01 5.25 -0.57
C ILE A 72 1.03 6.21 0.11
N LEU A 73 -0.21 6.19 -0.34
CA LEU A 73 -1.19 7.26 -0.11
C LEU A 73 -2.41 6.72 0.64
N PRO A 74 -3.02 7.49 1.57
CA PRO A 74 -4.35 7.16 2.06
C PRO A 74 -5.38 7.28 0.94
N VAL A 75 -6.26 6.29 0.86
CA VAL A 75 -7.43 6.35 -0.04
C VAL A 75 -8.71 6.01 0.70
N THR A 76 -9.81 6.57 0.22
CA THR A 76 -11.17 6.16 0.58
C THR A 76 -11.49 4.76 0.03
N SER A 77 -12.65 4.23 0.39
CA SER A 77 -13.11 2.90 -0.06
C SER A 77 -13.23 2.78 -1.58
N ASP A 78 -13.57 3.87 -2.27
CA ASP A 78 -13.63 3.99 -3.74
C ASP A 78 -12.25 4.16 -4.42
N GLY A 79 -11.17 4.30 -3.65
CA GLY A 79 -9.81 4.49 -4.17
C GLY A 79 -9.38 5.94 -4.39
N THR A 80 -10.22 6.92 -4.03
CA THR A 80 -9.88 8.35 -4.13
C THR A 80 -8.82 8.74 -3.08
N VAL A 81 -7.79 9.50 -3.47
CA VAL A 81 -6.70 9.91 -2.55
C VAL A 81 -7.17 10.97 -1.56
N ILE A 82 -6.86 10.78 -0.28
CA ILE A 82 -7.27 11.68 0.81
C ILE A 82 -6.15 12.65 1.17
N ASN A 83 -6.12 13.81 0.52
CA ASN A 83 -5.04 14.80 0.70
C ASN A 83 -5.01 15.47 2.09
N ASP A 84 -6.18 15.66 2.73
CA ASP A 84 -6.30 16.39 4.02
C ASP A 84 -6.20 15.50 5.25
N GLN A 85 -5.97 14.21 5.07
CA GLN A 85 -5.84 13.30 6.19
C GLN A 85 -4.50 13.55 6.90
N ASN A 86 -4.55 13.82 8.21
CA ASN A 86 -3.35 13.76 9.03
C ASN A 86 -2.93 12.29 9.19
N PRO A 87 -1.72 11.90 8.76
CA PRO A 87 -1.26 10.54 8.98
C PRO A 87 -1.03 10.28 10.48
N GLY A 88 -0.65 11.30 11.27
CA GLY A 88 -0.29 11.20 12.69
C GLY A 88 -1.47 11.33 13.67
N PRO A 89 -1.18 11.36 14.99
CA PRO A 89 -2.21 11.49 16.01
C PRO A 89 -2.97 12.83 15.93
N PRO A 90 -4.22 12.92 16.42
CA PRO A 90 -4.99 11.81 16.99
C PRO A 90 -5.38 10.76 15.94
N PHE A 91 -5.41 9.50 16.35
CA PHE A 91 -5.83 8.40 15.50
C PHE A 91 -7.32 8.15 15.68
N GLU A 92 -8.00 7.92 14.57
CA GLU A 92 -9.43 7.71 14.48
C GLU A 92 -9.69 6.34 13.86
N GLY A 93 -10.56 5.55 14.50
CA GLY A 93 -11.06 4.26 14.01
C GLY A 93 -12.13 4.47 12.94
N PHE A 94 -13.17 3.63 12.88
CA PHE A 94 -14.27 3.94 11.96
C PHE A 94 -15.12 5.08 12.51
N SER A 95 -15.61 5.93 11.61
CA SER A 95 -16.68 6.85 11.90
C SER A 95 -17.97 6.05 12.09
N PRO A 96 -18.77 6.31 13.14
CA PRO A 96 -20.08 5.68 13.31
C PRO A 96 -21.10 6.11 12.25
N THR A 97 -20.76 7.10 11.42
CA THR A 97 -21.62 7.60 10.35
C THR A 97 -21.45 6.74 9.10
N LEU A 98 -22.55 6.21 8.58
CA LEU A 98 -22.57 5.48 7.32
C LEU A 98 -22.57 6.47 6.15
N VAL A 99 -21.59 6.35 5.27
CA VAL A 99 -21.55 7.05 3.98
C VAL A 99 -21.75 5.99 2.90
N ASN A 100 -22.79 6.14 2.07
CA ASN A 100 -23.20 5.14 1.07
C ASN A 100 -23.40 3.73 1.66
N GLY A 101 -23.86 3.65 2.92
CA GLY A 101 -24.12 2.38 3.60
C GLY A 101 -22.87 1.67 4.15
N LEU A 102 -21.70 2.32 4.10
CA LEU A 102 -20.44 1.81 4.65
C LEU A 102 -19.91 2.74 5.75
N TYR A 103 -19.28 2.17 6.78
CA TYR A 103 -18.58 2.94 7.80
C TYR A 103 -17.34 3.60 7.17
N GLU A 104 -17.18 4.91 7.40
CA GLU A 104 -16.01 5.63 6.90
C GLU A 104 -14.79 5.27 7.77
N ALA A 105 -13.70 4.86 7.12
CA ALA A 105 -12.47 4.52 7.80
C ALA A 105 -11.70 5.78 8.23
N GLY A 106 -11.25 5.84 9.48
CA GLY A 106 -10.36 6.88 9.97
C GLY A 106 -8.91 6.69 9.55
N ASN A 107 -8.04 7.62 9.95
CA ASN A 107 -6.64 7.67 9.49
C ASN A 107 -5.79 6.44 9.82
N VAL A 108 -6.15 5.69 10.86
CA VAL A 108 -5.42 4.51 11.30
C VAL A 108 -5.84 3.22 10.60
N ILE A 109 -6.96 3.25 9.88
CA ILE A 109 -7.54 2.06 9.22
C ILE A 109 -7.79 2.27 7.73
N ASN A 110 -7.61 3.49 7.23
CA ASN A 110 -7.73 3.75 5.80
C ASN A 110 -6.84 2.86 4.96
N SER A 111 -7.45 2.31 3.90
CA SER A 111 -6.74 1.60 2.86
C SER A 111 -5.65 2.48 2.27
N ARG A 112 -4.60 1.82 1.80
CA ARG A 112 -3.44 2.50 1.21
C ARG A 112 -3.37 2.16 -0.26
N TYR A 113 -3.03 3.17 -1.06
CA TYR A 113 -2.79 3.01 -2.48
C TYR A 113 -1.31 3.18 -2.77
N VAL A 114 -0.74 2.15 -3.37
CA VAL A 114 0.66 2.11 -3.79
C VAL A 114 0.72 2.65 -5.21
N ARG A 115 1.51 3.71 -5.42
CA ARG A 115 1.73 4.30 -6.74
C ARG A 115 3.08 3.88 -7.30
N ASN A 116 3.09 3.40 -8.54
CA ASN A 116 4.25 3.12 -9.37
C ASN A 116 5.29 2.23 -8.68
N GLU A 117 4.86 1.17 -7.98
CA GLU A 117 5.80 0.14 -7.57
C GLU A 117 6.51 -0.37 -8.81
N THR A 118 7.83 -0.18 -8.86
CA THR A 118 8.57 -0.38 -10.09
C THR A 118 9.33 -1.69 -10.06
N THR A 119 9.32 -2.42 -11.15
CA THR A 119 10.11 -3.64 -11.24
C THR A 119 10.62 -3.86 -12.66
N PRO A 120 11.89 -4.28 -12.85
CA PRO A 120 12.29 -4.86 -14.11
C PRO A 120 11.55 -6.18 -14.30
N ILE A 121 11.10 -6.46 -15.53
CA ILE A 121 10.37 -7.71 -15.77
C ILE A 121 11.27 -8.91 -15.43
N PRO A 122 10.85 -9.86 -14.57
CA PRO A 122 11.64 -11.04 -14.22
C PRO A 122 11.81 -12.03 -15.37
N VAL A 123 12.56 -13.10 -15.15
CA VAL A 123 12.67 -14.22 -16.10
C VAL A 123 11.37 -15.03 -16.08
N GLY A 124 10.91 -15.43 -17.27
CA GLY A 124 9.73 -16.28 -17.40
C GLY A 124 9.98 -17.71 -16.92
N SER A 125 9.04 -18.25 -16.16
CA SER A 125 9.05 -19.66 -15.74
C SER A 125 7.63 -20.19 -15.59
N TYR A 126 7.51 -21.51 -15.50
CA TYR A 126 6.30 -22.11 -14.94
C TYR A 126 6.33 -21.94 -13.42
N PHE A 127 5.17 -21.64 -12.84
CA PHE A 127 5.01 -21.57 -11.41
C PHE A 127 3.57 -21.93 -11.03
N THR A 128 3.39 -22.35 -9.80
CA THR A 128 2.08 -22.63 -9.22
C THR A 128 1.67 -21.45 -8.33
N SER A 129 0.37 -21.20 -8.27
CA SER A 129 -0.27 -20.36 -7.25
C SER A 129 -1.57 -21.03 -6.82
N GLY A 130 -2.34 -20.41 -5.93
CA GLY A 130 -3.69 -20.84 -5.65
C GLY A 130 -4.60 -20.93 -6.90
N ALA A 131 -4.19 -20.34 -8.03
CA ALA A 131 -4.91 -20.37 -9.31
C ALA A 131 -4.78 -21.68 -10.07
N GLY A 132 -3.88 -22.54 -9.61
CA GLY A 132 -3.27 -23.57 -10.44
C GLY A 132 -1.98 -23.09 -11.10
N ALA A 133 -1.57 -23.82 -12.13
CA ALA A 133 -0.32 -23.56 -12.83
C ALA A 133 -0.43 -22.39 -13.81
N ALA A 134 0.51 -21.46 -13.72
CA ALA A 134 0.66 -20.34 -14.64
C ALA A 134 2.05 -20.38 -15.29
N TYR A 135 2.15 -19.83 -16.50
CA TYR A 135 3.41 -19.59 -17.17
C TYR A 135 3.57 -18.08 -17.33
N GLY A 136 4.72 -17.53 -16.95
CA GLY A 136 4.95 -16.09 -17.08
C GLY A 136 6.18 -15.61 -16.32
N SER A 137 6.54 -14.34 -16.49
CA SER A 137 7.53 -13.69 -15.63
C SER A 137 6.87 -13.32 -14.31
N LYS A 138 7.01 -14.19 -13.30
CA LYS A 138 6.42 -14.03 -11.97
C LYS A 138 7.01 -12.83 -11.24
N TYR A 139 6.14 -11.91 -10.81
CA TYR A 139 6.46 -10.84 -9.88
C TYR A 139 5.50 -10.89 -8.69
N THR A 140 6.02 -10.68 -7.49
CA THR A 140 5.24 -10.60 -6.26
C THR A 140 5.27 -9.16 -5.78
N LEU A 141 4.11 -8.53 -5.72
CA LEU A 141 3.93 -7.17 -5.21
C LEU A 141 4.45 -7.08 -3.77
N ALA A 142 5.00 -5.92 -3.43
CA ALA A 142 5.59 -5.73 -2.11
C ALA A 142 4.55 -5.85 -0.98
N PHE A 143 3.34 -5.32 -1.22
CA PHE A 143 2.20 -5.42 -0.33
C PHE A 143 1.17 -6.41 -0.87
N SER A 144 0.69 -7.27 0.02
CA SER A 144 -0.41 -8.19 -0.24
C SER A 144 -1.07 -8.51 1.10
N PRO A 145 -2.37 -8.82 1.15
CA PRO A 145 -3.33 -8.91 0.04
C PRO A 145 -3.63 -7.55 -0.62
N ILE A 146 -3.92 -7.57 -1.93
CA ILE A 146 -4.35 -6.37 -2.66
C ILE A 146 -5.86 -6.35 -2.84
N GLU A 147 -6.45 -5.17 -3.01
CA GLU A 147 -7.86 -5.02 -3.36
C GLU A 147 -8.01 -4.84 -4.88
N VAL A 148 -8.69 -5.82 -5.50
CA VAL A 148 -9.08 -5.80 -6.90
C VAL A 148 -10.51 -6.30 -7.05
N THR A 149 -11.27 -5.72 -7.98
CA THR A 149 -12.64 -6.12 -8.27
C THR A 149 -12.76 -6.60 -9.71
N ALA A 150 -13.71 -7.48 -10.00
CA ALA A 150 -13.99 -7.84 -11.39
C ALA A 150 -14.53 -6.61 -12.12
N ASP A 151 -14.11 -6.40 -13.36
CA ASP A 151 -14.82 -5.48 -14.24
C ASP A 151 -16.22 -6.06 -14.54
N PRO A 152 -17.32 -5.36 -14.18
CA PRO A 152 -18.67 -5.84 -14.44
C PRO A 152 -18.99 -5.93 -15.95
N GLU A 153 -18.33 -5.13 -16.79
CA GLU A 153 -18.54 -5.12 -18.24
C GLU A 153 -17.69 -6.16 -18.96
N ASN A 154 -16.52 -6.51 -18.40
CA ASN A 154 -15.55 -7.43 -19.01
C ASN A 154 -15.12 -8.51 -18.02
N PRO A 155 -15.90 -9.61 -17.89
CA PRO A 155 -15.57 -10.73 -17.00
C PRO A 155 -14.23 -11.36 -17.38
N GLY A 156 -13.18 -11.08 -16.60
CA GLY A 156 -11.80 -11.48 -16.88
C GLY A 156 -10.78 -10.34 -16.79
N LEU A 157 -11.25 -9.09 -16.75
CA LEU A 157 -10.46 -7.91 -16.40
C LEU A 157 -10.66 -7.56 -14.93
N TYR A 158 -9.62 -7.01 -14.30
CA TYR A 158 -9.64 -6.55 -12.91
C TYR A 158 -9.54 -5.03 -12.84
N LEU A 159 -10.38 -4.42 -12.02
CA LEU A 159 -10.28 -3.04 -11.61
C LEU A 159 -9.44 -2.93 -10.33
N GLY A 160 -8.78 -1.79 -10.13
CA GLY A 160 -7.94 -1.54 -8.94
C GLY A 160 -6.47 -1.96 -9.08
N LEU A 161 -6.07 -2.47 -10.24
CA LEU A 161 -4.69 -2.77 -10.60
C LEU A 161 -4.37 -2.14 -11.97
N THR A 162 -3.43 -1.20 -12.00
CA THR A 162 -2.96 -0.59 -13.25
C THR A 162 -1.47 -0.85 -13.39
N ILE A 163 -1.06 -1.35 -14.56
CA ILE A 163 0.34 -1.61 -14.87
C ILE A 163 0.71 -0.83 -16.12
N LYS A 164 1.78 -0.04 -16.04
CA LYS A 164 2.30 0.75 -17.16
C LYS A 164 3.81 0.61 -17.31
N SER A 165 4.33 0.98 -18.46
CA SER A 165 5.75 0.95 -18.81
C SER A 165 6.52 2.08 -18.14
N GLY A 166 7.81 2.18 -18.48
CA GLY A 166 8.56 3.42 -18.27
C GLY A 166 8.10 4.53 -19.21
N ASP A 167 8.64 5.73 -19.03
CA ASP A 167 8.30 6.89 -19.86
C ASP A 167 8.80 6.70 -21.30
N LEU A 168 7.89 6.81 -22.24
CA LEU A 168 8.14 6.81 -23.67
C LEU A 168 8.96 8.04 -24.07
N GLN A 169 9.70 7.94 -25.17
CA GLN A 169 10.44 9.06 -25.71
C GLN A 169 9.51 10.01 -26.49
N ARG A 170 9.43 11.27 -26.04
CA ARG A 170 8.67 12.33 -26.70
C ARG A 170 9.20 12.68 -28.10
N ARG A 171 8.27 12.96 -29.02
CA ARG A 171 8.50 13.62 -30.31
C ARG A 171 7.50 14.75 -30.47
N VAL A 172 7.98 15.98 -30.63
CA VAL A 172 7.09 17.10 -30.94
C VAL A 172 6.80 17.08 -32.44
N GLY A 173 5.54 17.22 -32.81
CA GLY A 173 5.06 17.25 -34.19
C GLY A 173 3.84 18.17 -34.33
N SER A 174 3.23 18.17 -35.51
CA SER A 174 1.97 18.87 -35.78
C SER A 174 0.92 17.86 -36.22
N ALA A 175 -0.30 18.00 -35.72
CA ALA A 175 -1.45 17.16 -36.04
C ALA A 175 -1.81 17.15 -37.54
N ASP A 176 -1.42 18.20 -38.27
CA ASP A 176 -1.60 18.31 -39.72
C ASP A 176 -0.55 17.52 -40.53
N SER A 177 0.44 16.93 -39.85
CA SER A 177 1.56 16.24 -40.46
C SER A 177 1.67 14.79 -39.98
N TYR A 178 2.04 13.89 -40.90
CA TYR A 178 2.36 12.52 -40.54
C TYR A 178 3.74 12.46 -39.89
N ILE A 179 3.80 11.92 -38.67
CA ILE A 179 5.06 11.66 -37.96
C ILE A 179 5.30 10.16 -37.83
N TYR A 180 6.46 9.71 -38.30
CA TYR A 180 6.87 8.31 -38.10
C TYR A 180 7.36 8.09 -36.67
N LEU A 181 6.58 7.33 -35.89
CA LEU A 181 6.90 6.98 -34.52
C LEU A 181 7.41 5.54 -34.41
N ARG A 182 8.37 5.33 -33.50
CA ARG A 182 8.86 3.99 -33.13
C ARG A 182 8.05 3.45 -31.94
N PRO A 183 8.03 2.12 -31.69
CA PRO A 183 7.27 1.53 -30.57
C PRO A 183 7.58 2.02 -29.16
N GLY A 184 8.65 2.79 -28.93
CA GLY A 184 8.96 3.46 -27.65
C GLY A 184 8.75 4.97 -27.67
N GLN A 185 8.09 5.51 -28.70
CA GLN A 185 7.92 6.95 -28.91
C GLN A 185 6.43 7.30 -28.94
N TYR A 186 6.12 8.52 -28.51
CA TYR A 186 4.83 9.15 -28.71
C TYR A 186 5.05 10.52 -29.36
N GLY A 187 4.10 10.92 -30.20
CA GLY A 187 4.00 12.24 -30.78
C GLY A 187 3.10 13.10 -29.92
N ILE A 188 3.46 14.37 -29.77
CA ILE A 188 2.64 15.39 -29.11
C ILE A 188 2.64 16.65 -29.96
N ASP A 189 1.46 17.24 -30.09
CA ASP A 189 1.21 18.57 -30.63
C ASP A 189 0.55 19.38 -29.53
N TYR A 190 1.21 20.46 -29.12
CA TYR A 190 0.77 21.30 -28.02
C TYR A 190 -0.27 22.32 -28.46
N ASP A 191 -0.52 22.47 -29.77
CA ASP A 191 -1.53 23.38 -30.28
C ASP A 191 -2.92 22.95 -29.76
N LEU A 192 -3.60 23.90 -29.12
CA LEU A 192 -4.92 23.67 -28.57
C LEU A 192 -5.96 23.62 -29.69
N THR A 193 -6.76 22.56 -29.64
CA THR A 193 -7.98 22.38 -30.42
C THR A 193 -9.18 22.30 -29.47
N THR A 194 -10.40 22.19 -30.01
CA THR A 194 -11.62 22.00 -29.22
C THR A 194 -12.31 20.72 -29.64
N VAL A 195 -12.54 19.82 -28.67
CA VAL A 195 -13.22 18.54 -28.89
C VAL A 195 -14.34 18.38 -27.89
N GLY A 196 -15.58 18.28 -28.38
CA GLY A 196 -16.76 18.15 -27.51
C GLY A 196 -17.02 19.37 -26.62
N GLY A 197 -16.44 20.54 -26.94
CA GLY A 197 -16.51 21.75 -26.13
C GLY A 197 -15.37 21.90 -25.12
N ASP A 198 -14.57 20.86 -24.89
CA ASP A 198 -13.39 20.93 -24.04
C ASP A 198 -12.15 21.32 -24.87
N PRO A 199 -11.25 22.18 -24.35
CA PRO A 199 -9.94 22.40 -24.96
C PRO A 199 -9.15 21.09 -24.92
N ALA A 200 -8.43 20.78 -25.99
CA ALA A 200 -7.66 19.54 -26.10
C ALA A 200 -6.35 19.80 -26.83
N PHE A 201 -5.32 19.03 -26.52
CA PHE A 201 -4.11 18.94 -27.34
C PHE A 201 -4.07 17.56 -28.01
N MET A 202 -3.21 17.37 -29.01
CA MET A 202 -3.21 16.13 -29.78
C MET A 202 -2.00 15.26 -29.41
N VAL A 203 -2.22 13.95 -29.33
CA VAL A 203 -1.15 12.98 -29.20
C VAL A 203 -1.30 11.88 -30.24
N CYS A 204 -0.20 11.33 -30.73
CA CYS A 204 -0.24 10.14 -31.55
C CYS A 204 0.75 9.11 -31.01
N PHE A 205 0.49 7.85 -31.33
CA PHE A 205 1.31 6.73 -30.89
C PHE A 205 1.82 5.98 -32.10
N SER A 206 2.93 5.24 -31.93
CA SER A 206 3.33 4.28 -32.95
C SER A 206 2.16 3.38 -33.30
N TYR A 207 1.96 3.11 -34.59
CA TYR A 207 0.97 2.15 -35.06
C TYR A 207 1.02 0.89 -34.22
N ASP A 208 -0.03 0.68 -33.44
CA ASP A 208 -0.12 -0.39 -32.47
C ASP A 208 -1.04 -1.47 -33.05
N ARG A 209 -0.52 -2.68 -33.21
CA ARG A 209 -1.31 -3.80 -33.72
C ARG A 209 -2.30 -4.31 -32.67
N ASN A 210 -2.12 -3.93 -31.41
CA ASN A 210 -3.02 -4.28 -30.32
C ASN A 210 -3.80 -3.03 -29.88
N PRO A 211 -5.06 -2.85 -30.33
CA PRO A 211 -5.89 -1.72 -29.91
C PRO A 211 -6.28 -1.78 -28.42
N GLY A 212 -5.91 -2.85 -27.72
CA GLY A 212 -6.15 -3.01 -26.29
C GLY A 212 -5.27 -2.14 -25.39
N HIS A 213 -4.16 -1.59 -25.89
CA HIS A 213 -3.32 -0.71 -25.07
C HIS A 213 -4.04 0.59 -24.74
N ALA A 214 -3.99 0.96 -23.47
CA ALA A 214 -4.19 2.32 -23.04
C ALA A 214 -2.82 2.99 -22.84
N TYR A 215 -2.72 4.28 -23.09
CA TYR A 215 -1.56 5.09 -22.76
C TYR A 215 -1.92 6.02 -21.61
N HIS A 216 -0.96 6.28 -20.73
CA HIS A 216 -1.15 7.15 -19.57
C HIS A 216 -0.28 8.38 -19.77
N ILE A 217 -0.91 9.53 -20.00
CA ILE A 217 -0.21 10.80 -20.19
C ILE A 217 -0.36 11.67 -18.93
N SER A 218 0.76 12.24 -18.51
CA SER A 218 0.80 13.28 -17.49
C SER A 218 1.33 14.54 -18.14
N TYR A 219 0.74 15.70 -17.87
CA TYR A 219 1.10 16.97 -18.51
C TYR A 219 0.72 18.15 -17.62
N SER A 220 1.31 19.31 -17.90
CA SER A 220 0.97 20.57 -17.26
C SER A 220 0.38 21.54 -18.27
N TYR A 221 -0.56 22.39 -17.84
CA TYR A 221 -1.26 23.33 -18.72
C TYR A 221 -1.62 24.62 -17.98
N TRP A 222 -1.67 25.73 -18.70
CA TRP A 222 -2.01 27.04 -18.18
C TRP A 222 -3.50 27.32 -18.34
N VAL A 223 -4.13 27.76 -17.26
CA VAL A 223 -5.46 28.39 -17.28
C VAL A 223 -5.34 29.87 -16.94
N GLU A 224 -6.11 30.71 -17.61
CA GLU A 224 -6.13 32.15 -17.40
C GLU A 224 -7.54 32.60 -16.99
N HIS A 225 -7.63 33.39 -15.92
CA HIS A 225 -8.90 33.94 -15.47
C HIS A 225 -9.38 35.06 -16.40
N LYS A 226 -10.56 34.90 -17.01
CA LYS A 226 -11.14 35.75 -18.06
C LYS A 226 -11.21 37.23 -17.72
N ARG A 227 -11.35 37.58 -16.42
CA ARG A 227 -11.51 38.98 -15.99
C ARG A 227 -10.23 39.63 -15.51
N THR A 228 -9.29 38.86 -14.97
CA THR A 228 -8.08 39.38 -14.34
C THR A 228 -6.83 39.16 -15.18
N GLY A 229 -6.87 38.24 -16.15
CA GLY A 229 -5.70 37.83 -16.93
C GLY A 229 -4.67 37.06 -16.09
N GLU A 230 -5.07 36.57 -14.92
CA GLU A 230 -4.17 35.84 -14.03
C GLU A 230 -4.02 34.41 -14.54
N ALA A 231 -2.79 34.05 -14.93
CA ALA A 231 -2.45 32.73 -15.43
C ALA A 231 -1.98 31.81 -14.28
N THR A 232 -2.46 30.58 -14.32
CA THR A 232 -2.23 29.54 -13.33
C THR A 232 -1.80 28.25 -14.04
N LEU A 233 -0.66 27.68 -13.65
CA LEU A 233 -0.21 26.38 -14.15
C LEU A 233 -0.81 25.24 -13.33
N LEU A 234 -1.58 24.38 -14.00
CA LEU A 234 -2.17 23.15 -13.51
C LEU A 234 -1.44 21.93 -14.06
N SER A 235 -1.66 20.75 -13.47
CA SER A 235 -1.12 19.49 -13.97
C SER A 235 -2.13 18.36 -13.84
N GLU A 236 -2.21 17.55 -14.89
CA GLU A 236 -2.97 16.31 -14.94
C GLU A 236 -1.99 15.13 -15.00
N VAL A 237 -2.31 14.02 -14.35
CA VAL A 237 -1.38 12.89 -14.22
C VAL A 237 -2.08 11.58 -14.50
N ASP A 238 -1.44 10.76 -15.33
CA ASP A 238 -1.90 9.44 -15.76
C ASP A 238 -3.30 9.45 -16.44
N GLN A 239 -3.65 10.55 -17.10
CA GLN A 239 -4.86 10.59 -17.93
C GLN A 239 -4.77 9.48 -18.96
N THR A 240 -5.81 8.66 -19.01
CA THR A 240 -5.86 7.50 -19.89
C THR A 240 -6.26 7.94 -21.29
N VAL A 241 -5.44 7.63 -22.27
CA VAL A 241 -5.65 7.91 -23.70
C VAL A 241 -5.67 6.59 -24.44
N ARG A 242 -6.70 6.37 -25.26
CA ARG A 242 -6.74 5.21 -26.16
C ARG A 242 -6.13 5.62 -27.50
N PRO A 243 -5.18 4.85 -28.05
CA PRO A 243 -4.55 5.17 -29.31
C PRO A 243 -5.56 5.01 -30.46
N ASP A 244 -5.38 5.78 -31.53
CA ASP A 244 -6.09 5.50 -32.77
C ASP A 244 -5.50 4.20 -33.40
N PRO A 245 -6.34 3.27 -33.87
CA PRO A 245 -5.87 2.01 -34.46
C PRO A 245 -4.95 2.18 -35.68
N ASN A 246 -5.01 3.31 -36.38
CA ASN A 246 -4.18 3.63 -37.54
C ASN A 246 -2.91 4.41 -37.16
N GLY A 247 -2.73 4.75 -35.88
CA GLY A 247 -1.65 5.61 -35.40
C GLY A 247 -1.90 7.10 -35.67
N ASP A 248 -3.14 7.47 -35.98
CA ASP A 248 -3.53 8.86 -36.16
C ASP A 248 -3.51 9.64 -34.84
N TRP A 249 -3.56 10.97 -34.96
CA TRP A 249 -3.62 11.88 -33.83
C TRP A 249 -4.95 11.76 -33.09
N VAL A 250 -4.88 11.60 -31.77
CA VAL A 250 -6.00 11.50 -30.85
C VAL A 250 -6.03 12.74 -29.95
N PRO A 251 -7.20 13.36 -29.74
CA PRO A 251 -7.33 14.46 -28.81
C PRO A 251 -7.26 13.99 -27.36
N VAL A 252 -6.52 14.74 -26.54
CA VAL A 252 -6.49 14.61 -25.09
C VAL A 252 -7.26 15.79 -24.51
N PRO A 253 -8.55 15.61 -24.11
CA PRO A 253 -9.34 16.69 -23.56
C PRO A 253 -8.79 17.11 -22.21
N ILE A 254 -8.60 18.41 -22.05
CA ILE A 254 -8.18 19.06 -20.82
C ILE A 254 -9.43 19.47 -20.07
N ARG A 255 -9.61 18.91 -18.87
CA ARG A 255 -10.73 19.26 -18.00
C ARG A 255 -10.20 19.94 -16.75
N PRO A 256 -10.26 21.27 -16.68
CA PRO A 256 -9.91 21.99 -15.48
C PRO A 256 -10.70 21.47 -14.28
N PRO A 257 -10.11 21.43 -13.07
CA PRO A 257 -10.82 21.10 -11.84
C PRO A 257 -12.04 22.01 -11.63
N SER A 258 -12.97 21.60 -10.77
CA SER A 258 -14.18 22.39 -10.44
C SER A 258 -13.88 23.81 -9.94
N ASP A 259 -12.69 24.02 -9.36
CA ASP A 259 -12.24 25.32 -8.87
C ASP A 259 -11.86 26.30 -10.01
N TYR A 260 -11.74 25.78 -11.24
CA TYR A 260 -11.42 26.52 -12.47
C TYR A 260 -12.54 26.32 -13.52
N PRO A 261 -13.77 26.78 -13.24
CA PRO A 261 -14.88 26.52 -14.13
C PRO A 261 -14.65 27.22 -15.49
N PRO A 262 -15.04 26.58 -16.62
CA PRO A 262 -14.91 27.17 -17.96
C PRO A 262 -15.67 28.51 -18.13
N SER A 263 -16.58 28.86 -17.23
CA SER A 263 -17.25 30.16 -17.20
C SER A 263 -16.31 31.31 -16.89
N ASP A 264 -15.29 31.07 -16.06
CA ASP A 264 -14.41 32.11 -15.51
C ASP A 264 -12.95 31.95 -15.96
N TYR A 265 -12.57 30.78 -16.47
CA TYR A 265 -11.21 30.49 -16.92
C TYR A 265 -11.19 29.97 -18.36
N ASP A 266 -10.12 30.28 -19.08
CA ASP A 266 -9.77 29.67 -20.37
C ASP A 266 -8.49 28.85 -20.21
N VAL A 267 -8.42 27.68 -20.86
CA VAL A 267 -7.15 26.97 -21.03
C VAL A 267 -6.41 27.62 -22.18
N VAL A 268 -5.20 28.12 -21.92
CA VAL A 268 -4.46 28.96 -22.88
C VAL A 268 -3.34 28.20 -23.57
N GLU A 269 -2.65 27.32 -22.85
CA GLU A 269 -1.49 26.60 -23.37
C GLU A 269 -1.26 25.28 -22.60
N VAL A 270 -0.69 24.28 -23.26
CA VAL A 270 -0.06 23.13 -22.59
C VAL A 270 1.44 23.40 -22.44
N GLU A 271 1.97 23.29 -21.23
CA GLU A 271 3.38 23.58 -20.93
C GLU A 271 4.29 22.64 -21.71
N SER A 272 4.98 23.22 -22.69
CA SER A 272 5.86 22.49 -23.59
C SER A 272 6.98 21.78 -22.81
N GLY A 273 7.02 20.46 -22.95
CA GLY A 273 8.05 19.62 -22.37
C GLY A 273 7.82 19.15 -20.95
N ALA A 274 6.73 19.60 -20.29
CA ALA A 274 6.30 19.12 -18.96
C ALA A 274 5.49 17.82 -19.02
N ASP A 275 5.28 17.26 -20.21
CA ASP A 275 4.55 16.03 -20.44
C ASP A 275 5.43 14.77 -20.30
N SER A 276 4.78 13.67 -19.92
CA SER A 276 5.33 12.31 -19.92
C SER A 276 4.25 11.32 -20.28
N CYS A 277 4.60 10.26 -20.98
CA CYS A 277 3.65 9.24 -21.39
C CYS A 277 4.21 7.84 -21.11
N ALA A 278 3.38 6.94 -20.60
CA ALA A 278 3.69 5.53 -20.44
C ALA A 278 2.67 4.66 -21.18
N ARG A 279 3.12 3.53 -21.73
CA ARG A 279 2.22 2.52 -22.31
C ARG A 279 1.65 1.65 -21.20
N GLY A 280 0.34 1.49 -21.14
CA GLY A 280 -0.35 0.55 -20.28
C GLY A 280 -0.18 -0.89 -20.77
N PHE A 281 0.03 -1.81 -19.82
CA PHE A 281 0.00 -3.23 -20.12
C PHE A 281 -1.46 -3.69 -20.26
N VAL A 282 -1.71 -4.60 -21.18
CA VAL A 282 -3.01 -5.22 -21.40
C VAL A 282 -3.14 -6.41 -20.47
N GLN A 283 -4.26 -6.48 -19.76
CA GLN A 283 -4.56 -7.65 -18.95
C GLN A 283 -5.04 -8.79 -19.85
N VAL A 284 -4.47 -9.98 -19.65
CA VAL A 284 -4.82 -11.22 -20.32
C VAL A 284 -5.02 -12.35 -19.30
N PRO A 285 -5.67 -13.46 -19.67
CA PRO A 285 -5.71 -14.66 -18.83
C PRO A 285 -4.31 -15.26 -18.57
N PRO A 286 -4.04 -15.95 -17.44
CA PRO A 286 -2.71 -16.48 -17.05
C PRO A 286 -1.99 -17.44 -18.02
N GLN A 287 -2.62 -17.83 -19.13
CA GLN A 287 -2.04 -18.66 -20.19
C GLN A 287 -2.34 -18.12 -21.60
N GLY A 288 -2.92 -16.92 -21.69
CA GLY A 288 -3.42 -16.32 -22.92
C GLY A 288 -2.44 -15.36 -23.61
N TRP A 289 -1.13 -15.53 -23.40
CA TRP A 289 -0.11 -14.64 -23.94
C TRP A 289 -0.18 -14.54 -25.47
N SER A 290 -0.22 -13.33 -25.99
CA SER A 290 -0.10 -13.08 -27.42
C SER A 290 1.36 -12.82 -27.81
N GLY A 291 1.55 -12.24 -29.01
CA GLY A 291 2.85 -11.77 -29.46
C GLY A 291 3.35 -10.52 -28.76
N ASP A 292 2.48 -9.84 -28.02
CA ASP A 292 2.70 -8.54 -27.41
C ASP A 292 3.43 -8.63 -26.05
N PRO A 293 4.59 -7.96 -25.89
CA PRO A 293 5.32 -7.95 -24.61
C PRO A 293 4.62 -7.16 -23.50
N TYR A 294 3.70 -6.24 -23.80
CA TYR A 294 3.05 -5.39 -22.80
C TYR A 294 1.76 -6.04 -22.31
N GLU A 295 1.82 -7.32 -21.94
CA GLU A 295 0.69 -8.05 -21.38
C GLU A 295 1.01 -8.51 -19.96
N PHE A 296 -0.03 -8.56 -19.12
CA PHE A 296 0.06 -9.09 -17.77
C PHE A 296 -1.17 -9.93 -17.41
N ALA A 297 -1.01 -10.81 -16.43
CA ALA A 297 -2.11 -11.54 -15.81
C ALA A 297 -1.97 -11.43 -14.29
N LEU A 298 -3.03 -11.05 -13.60
CA LEU A 298 -3.07 -11.19 -12.14
C LEU A 298 -3.33 -12.67 -11.83
N VAL A 299 -2.35 -13.32 -11.22
CA VAL A 299 -2.35 -14.76 -10.95
C VAL A 299 -2.79 -15.07 -9.52
N ASP A 300 -2.55 -14.18 -8.55
CA ASP A 300 -3.06 -14.35 -7.19
C ASP A 300 -3.14 -13.00 -6.47
N SER A 301 -4.32 -12.54 -6.07
CA SER A 301 -4.48 -11.24 -5.39
C SER A 301 -4.13 -11.29 -3.90
N ILE A 302 -4.19 -12.45 -3.25
CA ILE A 302 -3.86 -12.61 -1.83
C ILE A 302 -2.34 -12.55 -1.65
N MET A 303 -1.63 -13.23 -2.54
CA MET A 303 -0.17 -13.18 -2.58
C MET A 303 0.36 -11.97 -3.37
N GLY A 304 -0.51 -11.24 -4.08
CA GLY A 304 -0.11 -10.14 -4.96
C GLY A 304 0.81 -10.64 -6.09
N VAL A 305 0.52 -11.80 -6.68
CA VAL A 305 1.32 -12.37 -7.77
C VAL A 305 0.77 -11.91 -9.11
N VAL A 306 1.61 -11.20 -9.85
CA VAL A 306 1.38 -10.81 -11.23
C VAL A 306 2.34 -11.59 -12.13
N ALA A 307 1.84 -12.13 -13.24
CA ALA A 307 2.65 -12.64 -14.32
C ALA A 307 2.74 -11.59 -15.43
N PHE A 308 3.93 -11.34 -15.95
CA PHE A 308 4.10 -10.60 -17.19
C PHE A 308 4.36 -11.57 -18.35
N ASN A 309 4.05 -11.14 -19.58
CA ASN A 309 4.45 -11.89 -20.76
C ASN A 309 5.98 -12.06 -20.77
N PRO A 310 6.51 -13.31 -20.79
CA PRO A 310 7.94 -13.58 -20.75
C PRO A 310 8.75 -12.88 -21.86
N ARG A 311 8.11 -12.56 -22.99
CA ARG A 311 8.75 -11.83 -24.10
C ARG A 311 9.24 -10.44 -23.68
N ALA A 312 8.58 -9.80 -22.71
CA ALA A 312 8.94 -8.48 -22.23
C ALA A 312 10.34 -8.42 -21.61
N ARG A 313 10.83 -9.52 -21.02
CA ARG A 313 12.14 -9.58 -20.34
C ARG A 313 13.30 -9.18 -21.25
N ASN A 314 13.27 -9.64 -22.50
CA ASN A 314 14.36 -9.45 -23.44
C ASN A 314 14.15 -8.24 -24.35
N MET A 315 13.06 -7.50 -24.14
CA MET A 315 12.75 -6.32 -24.93
C MET A 315 13.28 -5.06 -24.27
N THR A 316 13.76 -4.17 -25.14
CA THR A 316 14.24 -2.85 -24.75
C THR A 316 13.34 -1.80 -25.37
N GLU A 317 13.02 -0.79 -24.58
CA GLU A 317 12.25 0.36 -24.99
C GLU A 317 13.16 1.60 -25.07
N ARG A 318 12.92 2.44 -26.09
CA ARG A 318 13.54 3.76 -26.16
C ARG A 318 12.77 4.69 -25.25
N THR A 319 13.31 4.93 -24.08
CA THR A 319 12.74 5.90 -23.13
C THR A 319 13.33 7.28 -23.36
N ALA A 320 12.75 8.30 -22.71
CA ALA A 320 13.37 9.63 -22.61
C ALA A 320 14.81 9.58 -22.05
N ARG A 321 15.18 8.49 -21.36
CA ARG A 321 16.49 8.26 -20.73
C ARG A 321 17.36 7.25 -21.49
N GLY A 322 17.07 7.04 -22.78
CA GLY A 322 17.79 6.11 -23.65
C GLY A 322 17.14 4.73 -23.76
N VAL A 323 17.85 3.79 -24.39
CA VAL A 323 17.38 2.41 -24.58
C VAL A 323 17.53 1.66 -23.25
N ARG A 324 16.43 1.22 -22.65
CA ARG A 324 16.40 0.50 -21.37
C ARG A 324 15.54 -0.75 -21.49
N ALA A 325 15.77 -1.76 -20.65
CA ALA A 325 14.86 -2.90 -20.57
C ALA A 325 13.46 -2.44 -20.14
N ILE A 326 12.42 -3.14 -20.57
CA ILE A 326 11.05 -2.83 -20.14
C ILE A 326 10.96 -2.95 -18.61
N THR A 327 10.40 -1.92 -18.00
CA THR A 327 10.08 -1.88 -16.56
C THR A 327 8.57 -1.73 -16.40
N ALA A 328 7.98 -2.46 -15.47
CA ALA A 328 6.61 -2.25 -15.06
C ALA A 328 6.56 -1.26 -13.89
N ARG A 329 5.62 -0.32 -13.94
CA ARG A 329 5.18 0.54 -12.84
C ARG A 329 3.77 0.12 -12.48
N ILE A 330 3.57 -0.30 -11.24
CA ILE A 330 2.36 -0.99 -10.80
C ILE A 330 1.66 -0.14 -9.74
N ASP A 331 0.41 0.21 -10.02
CA ASP A 331 -0.51 0.93 -9.16
C ASP A 331 -1.53 -0.05 -8.59
N TYR A 332 -1.69 -0.09 -7.27
CA TYR A 332 -2.64 -1.02 -6.64
C TYR A 332 -3.06 -0.57 -5.23
N LYS A 333 -4.24 -1.02 -4.80
CA LYS A 333 -4.77 -0.77 -3.46
C LYS A 333 -4.44 -1.94 -2.52
N ILE A 334 -4.00 -1.64 -1.31
CA ILE A 334 -3.81 -2.62 -0.23
C ILE A 334 -5.19 -2.92 0.37
N TYR A 335 -5.50 -4.21 0.55
CA TYR A 335 -6.81 -4.65 1.03
C TYR A 335 -7.16 -4.13 2.43
N ASP A 336 -6.35 -4.46 3.44
CA ASP A 336 -6.53 -3.98 4.81
C ASP A 336 -5.14 -3.88 5.49
N PRO A 337 -4.71 -2.70 5.96
CA PRO A 337 -3.42 -2.54 6.64
C PRO A 337 -3.33 -3.25 8.00
N ARG A 338 -4.46 -3.77 8.53
CA ARG A 338 -4.52 -4.56 9.76
C ARG A 338 -4.18 -6.04 9.55
N ILE A 339 -4.18 -6.51 8.30
CA ILE A 339 -3.74 -7.87 7.99
C ILE A 339 -2.22 -7.89 8.08
N LEU A 340 -1.73 -8.62 9.08
CA LEU A 340 -0.31 -8.78 9.32
C LEU A 340 0.22 -9.95 8.51
N ARG A 341 1.46 -9.81 8.06
CA ARG A 341 2.17 -10.79 7.25
C ARG A 341 3.45 -11.21 7.96
N GLU A 342 3.61 -12.51 8.18
CA GLU A 342 4.85 -13.09 8.71
C GLU A 342 5.31 -14.28 7.88
N ASP A 343 6.59 -14.30 7.53
CA ASP A 343 7.23 -15.43 6.86
C ASP A 343 7.99 -16.26 7.91
N LYS A 344 7.69 -17.55 8.01
CA LYS A 344 8.33 -18.49 8.96
C LYS A 344 8.79 -19.76 8.25
N ILE A 345 9.86 -20.34 8.78
CA ILE A 345 10.27 -21.69 8.40
C ILE A 345 9.67 -22.64 9.44
N VAL A 346 9.06 -23.73 8.97
CA VAL A 346 8.52 -24.75 9.87
C VAL A 346 9.67 -25.54 10.49
N PRO A 347 9.79 -25.62 11.83
CA PRO A 347 10.83 -26.39 12.48
C PRO A 347 10.65 -27.89 12.25
N ALA A 348 11.69 -28.68 12.52
CA ALA A 348 11.55 -30.13 12.52
C ALA A 348 10.69 -30.58 13.72
N VAL A 349 9.93 -31.67 13.56
CA VAL A 349 8.96 -32.19 14.56
C VAL A 349 9.59 -32.48 15.94
N ASN A 350 10.90 -32.73 15.99
CA ASN A 350 11.64 -33.04 17.22
C ASN A 350 12.16 -31.79 17.96
N GLU A 351 11.97 -30.59 17.41
CA GLU A 351 12.41 -29.33 18.00
C GLU A 351 11.26 -28.55 18.66
N ASP A 352 10.04 -29.08 18.65
CA ASP A 352 8.90 -28.43 19.30
C ASP A 352 8.97 -28.60 20.84
N PRO A 353 9.13 -27.50 21.61
CA PRO A 353 9.20 -27.55 23.08
C PRO A 353 7.89 -28.00 23.73
N PHE A 354 6.80 -28.15 22.98
CA PHE A 354 5.49 -28.63 23.46
C PHE A 354 5.20 -30.09 23.07
N ASN A 355 6.16 -30.79 22.45
CA ASN A 355 5.98 -32.19 22.04
C ASN A 355 5.98 -33.12 23.26
N THR A 356 4.79 -33.54 23.69
CA THR A 356 4.59 -34.49 24.80
C THR A 356 4.78 -35.96 24.40
N GLY A 357 5.36 -36.24 23.24
CA GLY A 357 5.67 -37.59 22.76
C GLY A 357 4.48 -38.33 22.13
N GLN A 358 3.33 -37.68 21.99
CA GLN A 358 2.14 -38.21 21.29
C GLN A 358 1.64 -37.31 20.15
N ASN A 359 2.25 -36.13 19.93
CA ASN A 359 1.73 -35.14 18.99
C ASN A 359 2.73 -34.91 17.84
N THR A 360 2.37 -35.31 16.63
CA THR A 360 3.12 -35.11 15.37
C THR A 360 2.82 -33.73 14.77
N HIS A 361 2.97 -32.68 15.56
CA HIS A 361 2.65 -31.32 15.17
C HIS A 361 3.85 -30.39 15.37
N SER A 362 3.94 -29.33 14.57
CA SER A 362 4.91 -28.25 14.71
C SER A 362 4.21 -26.98 15.18
N ALA A 363 4.57 -26.45 16.35
CA ALA A 363 4.05 -25.18 16.85
C ALA A 363 4.81 -23.98 16.26
N ILE A 364 4.09 -23.09 15.56
CA ILE A 364 4.60 -21.83 15.04
C ILE A 364 4.06 -20.68 15.88
N LYS A 365 4.95 -19.97 16.57
CA LYS A 365 4.59 -18.75 17.31
C LYS A 365 4.63 -17.53 16.40
N LEU A 366 3.50 -16.84 16.29
CA LEU A 366 3.37 -15.54 15.61
C LEU A 366 3.89 -14.42 16.53
N ALA A 367 4.19 -13.26 15.93
CA ALA A 367 4.70 -12.10 16.66
C ALA A 367 3.66 -11.52 17.63
N LEU A 368 2.38 -11.57 17.25
CA LEU A 368 1.27 -11.12 18.09
C LEU A 368 0.47 -12.28 18.67
N ARG A 369 -0.10 -11.99 19.83
CA ARG A 369 -1.06 -12.85 20.55
C ARG A 369 -2.48 -12.36 20.31
N PHE A 370 -3.46 -13.11 20.79
CA PHE A 370 -4.89 -12.77 20.68
C PHE A 370 -5.32 -12.64 19.22
N ILE A 371 -5.06 -13.67 18.42
CA ILE A 371 -5.49 -13.73 17.02
C ILE A 371 -7.03 -13.68 16.97
N LEU A 372 -7.59 -12.93 16.04
CA LEU A 372 -9.04 -12.84 15.87
C LEU A 372 -9.61 -14.16 15.34
N ASN A 373 -10.73 -14.62 15.93
CA ASN A 373 -11.40 -15.86 15.52
C ASN A 373 -12.52 -15.57 14.50
N ALA A 374 -12.40 -16.09 13.27
CA ALA A 374 -13.36 -15.91 12.18
C ALA A 374 -14.60 -16.83 12.29
N GLY A 375 -14.68 -17.65 13.34
CA GLY A 375 -15.67 -18.73 13.46
C GLY A 375 -16.31 -18.86 14.83
N SER A 376 -16.95 -17.81 15.35
CA SER A 376 -18.07 -18.03 16.28
C SER A 376 -19.39 -17.94 15.51
N PRO A 377 -19.89 -19.04 14.92
CA PRO A 377 -21.24 -19.08 14.33
C PRO A 377 -22.36 -18.87 15.37
N LEU A 378 -22.04 -18.78 16.67
CA LEU A 378 -22.97 -18.36 17.72
C LEU A 378 -23.02 -16.83 17.93
N SER A 379 -22.12 -16.05 17.32
CA SER A 379 -22.08 -14.58 17.48
C SER A 379 -22.60 -13.81 16.27
N ILE A 380 -23.38 -14.44 15.38
CA ILE A 380 -24.19 -13.69 14.40
C ILE A 380 -25.32 -12.93 15.13
N THR A 381 -25.59 -13.29 16.40
CA THR A 381 -26.69 -12.76 17.23
C THR A 381 -26.36 -12.68 18.72
N ASP A 382 -25.10 -12.57 19.16
CA ASP A 382 -24.89 -12.29 20.59
C ASP A 382 -25.18 -10.83 20.94
N GLY A 383 -25.21 -9.92 19.94
CA GLY A 383 -25.42 -8.50 20.22
C GLY A 383 -24.33 -7.91 21.12
N ASP A 384 -23.27 -8.67 21.37
CA ASP A 384 -22.09 -8.21 22.06
C ASP A 384 -21.19 -7.67 20.97
N ALA A 385 -21.09 -6.34 20.94
CA ALA A 385 -20.03 -5.68 20.23
C ALA A 385 -18.74 -6.46 20.54
N THR A 386 -18.03 -6.94 19.50
CA THR A 386 -16.57 -6.91 19.63
C THR A 386 -16.26 -5.54 20.22
N ASP A 387 -15.50 -5.42 21.31
CA ASP A 387 -15.33 -4.16 22.07
C ASP A 387 -14.83 -2.94 21.24
N ASN A 388 -14.74 -3.09 19.91
CA ASN A 388 -14.76 -2.05 18.91
C ASN A 388 -16.21 -1.74 18.42
N PRO A 389 -16.83 -0.62 18.84
CA PRO A 389 -18.14 -0.16 18.31
C PRO A 389 -18.13 0.22 16.81
N ASP A 390 -17.00 0.01 16.14
CA ASP A 390 -16.65 0.59 14.84
C ASP A 390 -16.50 -0.50 13.72
N GLU A 391 -16.53 -1.80 14.02
CA GLU A 391 -16.52 -2.87 12.99
C GLU A 391 -17.57 -3.95 13.32
N PRO A 392 -18.59 -4.18 12.46
CA PRO A 392 -19.60 -5.22 12.69
C PRO A 392 -18.99 -6.59 12.38
N THR A 393 -18.52 -7.30 13.40
CA THR A 393 -18.06 -8.70 13.39
C THR A 393 -16.88 -9.05 12.46
N PHE A 394 -15.83 -9.68 13.01
CA PHE A 394 -14.73 -10.20 12.19
C PHE A 394 -15.16 -11.50 11.48
N GLU A 395 -15.54 -11.37 10.20
CA GLU A 395 -16.05 -12.48 9.37
C GLU A 395 -14.96 -13.26 8.61
N GLY A 396 -13.68 -12.87 8.76
CA GLY A 396 -12.54 -13.50 8.09
C GLY A 396 -11.49 -12.51 7.62
N LEU A 397 -10.39 -13.02 7.05
CA LEU A 397 -9.26 -12.18 6.66
C LEU A 397 -9.44 -11.51 5.31
N VAL A 398 -9.80 -12.27 4.29
CA VAL A 398 -9.81 -11.83 2.88
C VAL A 398 -10.97 -12.48 2.16
N LYS A 399 -11.40 -11.86 1.06
CA LYS A 399 -12.41 -12.48 0.20
C LYS A 399 -11.90 -13.80 -0.39
N LYS A 400 -12.73 -14.84 -0.43
CA LYS A 400 -12.34 -16.18 -0.92
C LYS A 400 -11.80 -16.13 -2.35
N ARG A 401 -12.38 -15.24 -3.16
CA ARG A 401 -12.10 -15.04 -4.58
C ARG A 401 -12.10 -13.54 -4.90
N LEU A 402 -10.94 -12.91 -4.83
CA LEU A 402 -10.81 -11.49 -5.20
C LEU A 402 -10.79 -11.35 -6.73
N GLY A 403 -11.65 -10.47 -7.27
CA GLY A 403 -11.70 -10.17 -8.69
C GLY A 403 -12.65 -11.03 -9.56
N MET A 404 -13.46 -11.94 -9.00
CA MET A 404 -14.48 -12.65 -9.80
C MET A 404 -15.89 -12.17 -9.45
N PRO A 405 -16.84 -12.16 -10.41
CA PRO A 405 -18.21 -11.76 -10.13
C PRO A 405 -18.77 -12.64 -9.00
N LEU A 406 -19.34 -11.99 -7.98
CA LEU A 406 -19.91 -12.65 -6.81
C LEU A 406 -21.16 -13.43 -7.23
N SER A 407 -21.15 -14.75 -7.04
CA SER A 407 -22.35 -15.59 -7.23
C SER A 407 -23.26 -15.59 -6.00
N SER A 408 -22.70 -15.44 -4.79
CA SER A 408 -23.49 -15.38 -3.55
C SER A 408 -22.74 -14.70 -2.39
N PRO A 409 -23.44 -14.21 -1.35
CA PRO A 409 -22.83 -13.72 -0.11
C PRO A 409 -21.99 -14.76 0.66
N ALA A 410 -22.23 -16.06 0.47
CA ALA A 410 -21.43 -17.12 1.09
C ALA A 410 -20.02 -17.25 0.47
N ASP A 411 -19.79 -16.65 -0.69
CA ASP A 411 -18.48 -16.58 -1.36
C ASP A 411 -17.60 -15.43 -0.82
N LEU A 412 -18.11 -14.64 0.13
CA LEU A 412 -17.54 -13.33 0.46
C LEU A 412 -16.22 -13.39 1.23
N MET A 413 -15.92 -14.45 2.01
CA MET A 413 -14.73 -14.47 2.87
C MET A 413 -14.09 -15.87 2.97
N VAL A 414 -12.76 -15.93 3.06
CA VAL A 414 -12.06 -17.11 3.59
C VAL A 414 -12.39 -17.16 5.07
N ALA A 415 -13.25 -18.10 5.46
CA ALA A 415 -13.67 -18.35 6.85
C ALA A 415 -12.54 -19.01 7.66
N GLN A 416 -11.35 -18.39 7.65
CA GLN A 416 -10.18 -18.79 8.43
C GLN A 416 -9.61 -17.55 9.11
N SER A 417 -9.27 -17.73 10.38
CA SER A 417 -8.60 -16.71 11.21
C SER A 417 -7.15 -16.45 10.82
N VAL A 418 -6.50 -17.50 10.29
CA VAL A 418 -5.12 -17.47 9.86
C VAL A 418 -5.10 -18.14 8.50
N LEU A 419 -4.59 -17.41 7.51
CA LEU A 419 -4.36 -17.93 6.18
C LEU A 419 -2.88 -18.25 6.02
N ILE A 420 -2.58 -19.49 5.66
CA ILE A 420 -1.22 -19.99 5.56
C ILE A 420 -0.93 -20.35 4.11
N ILE A 421 0.15 -19.82 3.55
CA ILE A 421 0.53 -20.03 2.16
C ILE A 421 1.95 -20.59 2.12
N ASP A 422 2.11 -21.70 1.41
CA ASP A 422 3.42 -22.25 1.12
C ASP A 422 4.13 -21.40 0.06
N LEU A 423 5.26 -20.78 0.41
CA LEU A 423 5.95 -19.85 -0.50
C LEU A 423 6.58 -20.55 -1.71
N ALA A 424 6.86 -21.86 -1.60
CA ALA A 424 7.42 -22.63 -2.70
C ALA A 424 6.38 -22.90 -3.80
N THR A 425 5.16 -23.26 -3.43
CA THR A 425 4.08 -23.60 -4.39
C THR A 425 3.07 -22.48 -4.61
N GLY A 426 3.02 -21.48 -3.73
CA GLY A 426 1.98 -20.45 -3.72
C GLY A 426 0.58 -20.96 -3.36
N LEU A 427 0.44 -22.21 -2.92
CA LEU A 427 -0.82 -22.84 -2.52
C LEU A 427 -1.10 -22.62 -1.04
N ARG A 428 -2.38 -22.67 -0.67
CA ARG A 428 -2.80 -22.53 0.73
C ARG A 428 -2.55 -23.85 1.46
N VAL A 429 -2.11 -23.80 2.70
CA VAL A 429 -2.03 -24.99 3.55
C VAL A 429 -3.43 -25.26 4.08
N GLU A 430 -3.95 -26.46 3.84
CA GLU A 430 -5.21 -26.91 4.43
C GLU A 430 -5.01 -27.10 5.94
N ILE A 431 -5.80 -26.38 6.73
CA ILE A 431 -5.85 -26.54 8.18
C ILE A 431 -7.15 -27.30 8.50
N PRO A 432 -7.08 -28.50 9.08
CA PRO A 432 -8.29 -29.24 9.45
C PRO A 432 -9.16 -28.43 10.41
N SER A 433 -10.39 -28.10 10.02
CA SER A 433 -11.33 -27.33 10.86
C SER A 433 -12.00 -28.16 11.95
N ASP A 434 -12.09 -29.49 11.79
CA ASP A 434 -13.09 -30.30 12.51
C ASP A 434 -12.55 -31.53 13.27
N ALA A 435 -11.23 -31.68 13.45
CA ALA A 435 -10.67 -32.84 14.15
C ALA A 435 -10.16 -32.50 15.57
N PRO A 436 -10.95 -32.73 16.64
CA PRO A 436 -10.42 -32.77 17.99
C PRO A 436 -9.33 -33.86 18.12
N PRO A 437 -8.30 -33.63 18.96
CA PRO A 437 -8.28 -32.66 20.06
C PRO A 437 -7.56 -31.33 19.77
N PHE A 438 -7.09 -31.07 18.55
CA PHE A 438 -6.21 -29.92 18.30
C PHE A 438 -6.97 -28.77 17.65
N TYR A 439 -7.29 -27.74 18.45
CA TYR A 439 -7.47 -26.41 17.90
C TYR A 439 -6.15 -26.06 17.19
N ALA A 440 -6.13 -26.08 15.87
CA ALA A 440 -4.93 -25.79 15.08
C ALA A 440 -4.36 -24.39 15.37
N ILE A 441 -5.12 -23.53 16.06
CA ILE A 441 -4.70 -22.18 16.44
C ILE A 441 -5.02 -21.96 17.93
N ASP A 442 -4.00 -21.79 18.76
CA ASP A 442 -4.14 -21.15 20.07
C ASP A 442 -4.20 -19.63 19.87
N TYR A 443 -5.43 -19.12 19.77
CA TYR A 443 -5.71 -17.71 19.58
C TYR A 443 -5.09 -16.83 20.67
N LYS A 444 -5.11 -17.28 21.93
CA LYS A 444 -4.62 -16.48 23.06
C LYS A 444 -3.09 -16.44 23.08
N ALA A 445 -2.43 -17.55 22.79
CA ALA A 445 -0.97 -17.60 22.76
C ALA A 445 -0.38 -17.06 21.44
N GLY A 446 -1.19 -16.96 20.38
CA GLY A 446 -0.70 -16.64 19.03
C GLY A 446 0.12 -17.77 18.43
N VAL A 447 -0.27 -19.03 18.71
CA VAL A 447 0.45 -20.22 18.27
C VAL A 447 -0.40 -20.99 17.27
N VAL A 448 0.19 -21.31 16.13
CA VAL A 448 -0.43 -22.14 15.10
C VAL A 448 0.21 -23.52 15.15
N HIS A 449 -0.59 -24.55 15.41
CA HIS A 449 -0.19 -25.95 15.40
C HIS A 449 -0.40 -26.53 14.01
N LEU A 450 0.70 -26.77 13.32
CA LEU A 450 0.71 -27.38 12.00
C LEU A 450 0.86 -28.90 12.11
N PRO A 451 0.16 -29.70 11.28
CA PRO A 451 0.45 -31.12 11.16
C PRO A 451 1.82 -31.37 10.51
N GLU A 452 2.39 -32.56 10.73
CA GLU A 452 3.64 -32.98 10.08
C GLU A 452 3.51 -32.95 8.55
N THR A 453 2.35 -33.41 8.05
CA THR A 453 1.96 -33.34 6.64
C THR A 453 0.63 -32.59 6.50
N ALA A 454 0.49 -31.80 5.43
CA ALA A 454 -0.77 -31.16 5.08
C ALA A 454 -1.02 -31.23 3.59
N ASN A 455 -2.29 -31.18 3.20
CA ASN A 455 -2.64 -30.91 1.82
C ASN A 455 -2.39 -29.43 1.51
N LEU A 456 -1.88 -29.15 0.32
CA LEU A 456 -1.86 -27.81 -0.22
C LEU A 456 -3.02 -27.68 -1.20
N ILE A 457 -3.88 -26.71 -0.93
CA ILE A 457 -5.15 -26.49 -1.64
C ILE A 457 -5.09 -25.21 -2.47
N ASP A 458 -5.83 -25.24 -3.58
CA ASP A 458 -6.04 -24.11 -4.45
C ASP A 458 -7.09 -23.13 -3.85
N TRP A 459 -7.51 -22.11 -4.60
CA TRP A 459 -8.54 -21.18 -4.12
C TRP A 459 -9.92 -21.81 -3.94
N ASN A 460 -10.21 -22.85 -4.71
CA ASN A 460 -11.48 -23.58 -4.67
C ASN A 460 -11.53 -24.51 -3.45
N SER A 461 -10.48 -24.52 -2.63
CA SER A 461 -10.28 -25.42 -1.50
C SER A 461 -10.10 -26.88 -1.94
N GLU A 462 -9.61 -27.10 -3.17
CA GLU A 462 -9.35 -28.43 -3.71
C GLU A 462 -7.84 -28.72 -3.69
N PRO A 463 -7.41 -29.90 -3.19
CA PRO A 463 -6.02 -30.31 -3.28
C PRO A 463 -5.68 -30.75 -4.69
N LEU A 464 -4.55 -30.27 -5.24
CA LEU A 464 -4.02 -30.75 -6.50
C LEU A 464 -3.46 -32.19 -6.34
N PRO A 465 -3.37 -32.99 -7.42
CA PRO A 465 -2.97 -34.41 -7.32
C PRO A 465 -1.62 -34.64 -6.62
N ASP A 466 -0.64 -33.76 -6.86
CA ASP A 466 0.72 -33.87 -6.32
C ASP A 466 0.93 -33.03 -5.05
N THR A 467 -0.15 -32.56 -4.41
CA THR A 467 -0.07 -31.65 -3.26
C THR A 467 -0.76 -32.20 -2.01
N ARG A 468 -0.99 -33.50 -1.96
CA ARG A 468 -1.51 -34.19 -0.78
C ARG A 468 -0.39 -34.66 0.15
N ASP A 469 -0.67 -34.65 1.45
CA ASP A 469 0.24 -35.13 2.50
C ASP A 469 1.67 -34.58 2.39
N ILE A 470 1.80 -33.29 2.04
CA ILE A 470 3.09 -32.64 1.86
C ILE A 470 3.75 -32.41 3.22
N PRO A 471 4.99 -32.89 3.44
CA PRO A 471 5.74 -32.60 4.65
C PRO A 471 5.93 -31.09 4.82
N LEU A 472 5.49 -30.55 5.96
CA LEU A 472 5.60 -29.12 6.23
C LEU A 472 6.96 -28.73 6.82
N ALA A 473 7.66 -29.65 7.49
CA ALA A 473 8.97 -29.40 8.10
C ALA A 473 9.97 -28.84 7.07
N GLY A 474 10.67 -27.76 7.45
CA GLY A 474 11.65 -27.06 6.60
C GLY A 474 11.05 -26.18 5.49
N ARG A 475 9.72 -26.17 5.30
CA ARG A 475 9.08 -25.30 4.31
C ARG A 475 9.01 -23.86 4.80
N HIS A 476 9.07 -22.93 3.86
CA HIS A 476 8.84 -21.51 4.10
C HIS A 476 7.36 -21.21 3.91
N LEU A 477 6.68 -20.87 5.00
CA LEU A 477 5.27 -20.55 5.01
C LEU A 477 5.06 -19.07 5.32
N ARG A 478 4.06 -18.48 4.68
CA ARG A 478 3.58 -17.13 4.95
C ARG A 478 2.25 -17.18 5.66
N PHE A 479 2.17 -16.44 6.76
CA PHE A 479 1.00 -16.33 7.62
C PHE A 479 0.36 -14.96 7.43
N PHE A 480 -0.91 -14.93 7.10
CA PHE A 480 -1.76 -13.75 7.16
C PHE A 480 -2.73 -13.90 8.32
N TYR A 481 -2.83 -12.88 9.16
CA TYR A 481 -3.74 -12.90 10.31
C TYR A 481 -4.05 -11.49 10.80
N ARG A 482 -5.08 -11.37 11.64
CA ARG A 482 -5.40 -10.15 12.41
C ARG A 482 -5.35 -10.48 13.90
N ALA A 483 -4.98 -9.49 14.71
CA ALA A 483 -4.90 -9.62 16.16
C ALA A 483 -5.79 -8.59 16.86
N ASP A 484 -6.24 -8.93 18.07
CA ASP A 484 -6.99 -8.05 18.95
C ASP A 484 -6.20 -6.78 19.30
N GLY A 485 -6.92 -5.67 19.46
CA GLY A 485 -6.35 -4.34 19.63
C GLY A 485 -5.99 -3.66 18.32
N ASP A 486 -6.70 -3.96 17.21
CA ASP A 486 -6.61 -3.23 15.93
C ASP A 486 -5.17 -2.97 15.46
N TRP A 487 -4.30 -3.97 15.57
CA TRP A 487 -2.92 -3.85 15.13
C TRP A 487 -2.88 -3.58 13.62
N SER A 488 -2.11 -2.57 13.21
CA SER A 488 -1.89 -2.26 11.81
C SER A 488 -0.42 -1.93 11.55
N VAL A 489 0.08 -2.31 10.38
CA VAL A 489 1.41 -1.92 9.89
C VAL A 489 1.19 -1.10 8.64
N GLN A 490 1.44 0.20 8.74
CA GLN A 490 1.25 1.16 7.67
C GLN A 490 2.59 1.67 7.17
N CYS A 491 2.79 1.58 5.86
CA CYS A 491 3.91 2.23 5.23
C CYS A 491 3.50 3.60 4.69
N GLN A 492 4.36 4.58 4.88
CA GLN A 492 4.19 5.93 4.36
C GLN A 492 5.45 6.31 3.61
N LYS A 493 5.29 6.84 2.40
CA LYS A 493 6.41 7.32 1.59
C LYS A 493 6.11 8.75 1.13
N ALA A 494 7.12 9.61 1.20
CA ALA A 494 7.05 10.92 0.55
C ALA A 494 6.99 10.70 -0.96
N TYR A 495 6.11 11.42 -1.65
CA TYR A 495 5.96 11.25 -3.09
C TYR A 495 7.28 11.58 -3.79
N SER A 496 7.67 10.80 -4.79
CA SER A 496 9.04 10.84 -5.30
C SER A 496 9.45 12.20 -5.86
N TYR A 497 8.52 12.93 -6.48
CA TYR A 497 8.75 14.29 -6.97
C TYR A 497 7.49 15.13 -6.81
N TYR A 498 7.64 16.33 -6.26
CA TYR A 498 6.54 17.26 -6.13
C TYR A 498 6.61 18.34 -7.20
N LEU A 499 5.46 18.69 -7.77
CA LEU A 499 5.30 19.76 -8.74
C LEU A 499 4.89 21.05 -8.03
N ARG A 500 5.47 22.17 -8.44
CA ARG A 500 5.08 23.48 -7.88
C ARG A 500 3.70 23.84 -8.40
N LYS A 501 2.80 24.19 -7.49
CA LYS A 501 1.49 24.75 -7.76
C LYS A 501 1.55 26.26 -7.63
N TRP A 502 0.93 26.96 -8.58
CA TRP A 502 1.02 28.42 -8.71
C TRP A 502 -0.27 29.14 -8.35
N ASP A 503 -1.27 28.38 -7.93
CA ASP A 503 -2.65 28.80 -7.95
C ASP A 503 -3.29 28.81 -6.57
N THR A 504 -4.53 29.26 -6.51
CA THR A 504 -5.30 29.33 -5.26
C THR A 504 -5.90 27.99 -4.84
N SER A 505 -5.96 27.00 -5.73
CA SER A 505 -6.56 25.71 -5.44
C SER A 505 -5.74 24.87 -4.46
N ARG A 506 -6.40 23.89 -3.87
CA ARG A 506 -5.86 23.11 -2.77
C ARG A 506 -4.60 22.33 -3.16
N VAL A 507 -3.61 22.31 -2.26
CA VAL A 507 -2.41 21.46 -2.41
C VAL A 507 -2.78 19.99 -2.26
N ASP A 508 -2.36 19.15 -3.20
CA ASP A 508 -2.53 17.69 -3.15
C ASP A 508 -1.20 16.97 -2.86
N TYR A 509 -1.25 15.65 -2.75
CA TYR A 509 -0.10 14.78 -2.43
C TYR A 509 1.09 14.82 -3.42
N ARG A 510 0.92 15.43 -4.60
CA ARG A 510 1.96 15.55 -5.64
C ARG A 510 2.43 16.98 -5.84
N HIS A 511 1.80 17.94 -5.18
CA HIS A 511 2.07 19.34 -5.39
C HIS A 511 2.61 20.02 -4.12
N PHE A 512 3.28 21.15 -4.31
CA PHE A 512 3.66 22.05 -3.24
C PHE A 512 3.40 23.51 -3.62
N LYS A 513 3.18 24.40 -2.65
CA LYS A 513 3.09 25.85 -2.87
C LYS A 513 4.23 26.57 -2.19
N LEU A 514 4.73 27.65 -2.81
CA LEU A 514 5.65 28.59 -2.18
C LEU A 514 4.84 29.73 -1.56
N ARG A 515 4.88 29.86 -0.25
CA ARG A 515 4.28 30.99 0.47
C ARG A 515 5.34 32.06 0.71
N ALA A 516 5.08 33.24 0.17
CA ALA A 516 5.91 34.42 0.36
C ALA A 516 5.87 34.93 1.82
N PRO A 517 6.95 35.57 2.29
CA PRO A 517 7.06 36.05 3.67
C PRO A 517 6.14 37.25 3.93
N GLN A 518 5.09 37.07 4.74
CA GLN A 518 4.30 38.17 5.31
C GLN A 518 4.89 38.60 6.66
N GLY A 519 6.18 38.96 6.68
CA GLY A 519 6.94 39.24 7.91
C GLY A 519 7.55 38.01 8.60
N GLY A 520 7.54 36.85 7.93
CA GLY A 520 8.19 35.59 8.37
C GLY A 520 9.20 35.06 7.34
N PRO A 521 9.66 33.79 7.44
CA PRO A 521 10.45 33.15 6.40
C PRO A 521 9.58 32.71 5.21
N TYR A 522 10.20 32.45 4.05
CA TYR A 522 9.53 31.73 2.97
C TYR A 522 9.19 30.31 3.42
N GLN A 523 8.02 29.81 3.03
CA GLN A 523 7.55 28.48 3.41
C GLN A 523 7.17 27.68 2.18
N LEU A 524 7.49 26.38 2.18
CA LEU A 524 6.88 25.45 1.23
C LEU A 524 5.72 24.73 1.93
N LEU A 525 4.55 24.74 1.30
CA LEU A 525 3.32 24.14 1.79
C LEU A 525 3.04 22.83 1.03
N PHE A 526 2.62 21.81 1.76
CA PHE A 526 2.33 20.46 1.27
C PHE A 526 0.96 19.99 1.76
N ALA A 527 0.39 19.00 1.07
CA ALA A 527 -0.83 18.34 1.54
C ALA A 527 -0.63 17.74 2.94
N ARG A 528 -1.70 17.72 3.72
CA ARG A 528 -1.67 17.26 5.11
C ARG A 528 -1.27 15.78 5.23
N CYS A 529 -1.58 14.97 4.22
CA CYS A 529 -1.17 13.57 4.13
C CYS A 529 0.36 13.35 4.08
N ASP A 530 1.15 14.41 3.84
CA ASP A 530 2.61 14.39 3.87
C ASP A 530 3.23 14.85 5.20
N SER A 531 2.43 15.18 6.21
CA SER A 531 2.92 15.64 7.51
C SER A 531 3.94 14.67 8.11
N GLY A 532 5.04 15.21 8.64
CA GLY A 532 6.11 14.46 9.27
C GLY A 532 7.05 13.72 8.31
N LYS A 533 6.84 13.74 6.99
CA LYS A 533 7.73 13.11 6.01
C LYS A 533 8.96 13.99 5.71
N ASN A 534 10.02 13.41 5.15
CA ASN A 534 11.21 14.16 4.72
C ASN A 534 11.22 14.37 3.20
N VAL A 535 11.60 15.57 2.79
CA VAL A 535 11.82 15.96 1.39
C VAL A 535 13.20 16.59 1.23
N THR A 536 13.82 16.39 0.07
CA THR A 536 15.04 17.10 -0.35
C THR A 536 14.67 18.20 -1.32
N VAL A 537 15.23 19.39 -1.13
CA VAL A 537 14.87 20.57 -1.92
C VAL A 537 16.10 21.26 -2.49
N ASP A 538 16.00 21.60 -3.76
CA ASP A 538 16.92 22.48 -4.48
C ASP A 538 16.19 23.79 -4.80
N TYR A 539 16.80 24.91 -4.48
CA TYR A 539 16.25 26.23 -4.77
C TYR A 539 17.37 27.27 -4.93
N SER A 540 17.07 28.37 -5.61
CA SER A 540 17.92 29.55 -5.59
C SER A 540 17.19 30.75 -4.99
N TYR A 541 17.97 31.70 -4.45
CA TYR A 541 17.48 32.95 -3.91
C TYR A 541 18.47 34.06 -4.20
N TRP A 542 17.99 35.31 -4.17
CA TRP A 542 18.78 36.50 -4.45
C TRP A 542 19.03 37.29 -3.17
N LEU A 543 20.27 37.68 -2.91
CA LEU A 543 20.64 38.54 -1.79
C LEU A 543 21.67 39.57 -2.26
N GLY A 544 21.37 40.86 -2.10
CA GLY A 544 22.29 41.92 -2.53
C GLY A 544 22.64 41.89 -4.02
N GLY A 545 21.74 41.36 -4.87
CA GLY A 545 21.95 41.23 -6.32
C GLY A 545 22.75 39.99 -6.75
N ALA A 546 23.18 39.13 -5.83
CA ALA A 546 23.83 37.86 -6.13
C ALA A 546 22.85 36.68 -6.00
N GLU A 547 22.90 35.74 -6.95
CA GLU A 547 22.17 34.47 -6.86
C GLU A 547 22.93 33.49 -5.95
N HIS A 548 22.22 32.91 -5.00
CA HIS A 548 22.70 31.84 -4.13
C HIS A 548 21.89 30.57 -4.40
N LYS A 549 22.58 29.43 -4.52
CA LYS A 549 21.96 28.13 -4.78
C LYS A 549 22.08 27.22 -3.57
N VAL A 550 20.98 26.56 -3.23
CA VAL A 550 20.90 25.50 -2.23
C VAL A 550 20.54 24.22 -2.96
N VAL A 551 21.33 23.17 -2.74
CA VAL A 551 21.19 21.89 -3.46
C VAL A 551 21.21 20.76 -2.43
N GLY A 552 20.26 19.82 -2.58
CA GLY A 552 20.16 18.58 -1.83
C GLY A 552 19.81 18.76 -0.37
N LYS A 553 19.20 19.88 0.02
CA LYS A 553 18.94 20.16 1.43
C LYS A 553 17.69 19.41 1.91
N SER A 554 17.86 18.58 2.94
CA SER A 554 16.77 17.80 3.53
C SER A 554 15.98 18.61 4.55
N TYR A 555 14.66 18.54 4.47
CA TYR A 555 13.72 19.13 5.39
C TYR A 555 12.69 18.10 5.84
N ARG A 556 12.34 18.13 7.13
CA ARG A 556 11.19 17.39 7.65
C ARG A 556 9.96 18.30 7.60
N LEU A 557 8.89 17.79 6.99
CA LEU A 557 7.60 18.45 6.94
C LEU A 557 7.00 18.50 8.35
N SER A 558 6.46 19.65 8.72
CA SER A 558 5.89 19.91 10.04
C SER A 558 4.73 18.96 10.36
N ASP A 559 4.67 18.50 11.61
CA ASP A 559 3.51 17.80 12.16
C ASP A 559 2.38 18.81 12.51
N ASP A 560 2.71 20.10 12.68
CA ASP A 560 1.77 21.22 12.77
C ASP A 560 1.31 21.71 11.40
N TRP A 561 0.14 22.34 11.34
CA TRP A 561 -0.46 22.82 10.10
C TRP A 561 -0.67 24.33 10.11
N VAL A 562 -0.47 24.93 8.94
CA VAL A 562 -0.83 26.32 8.67
C VAL A 562 -2.02 26.36 7.72
N ALA A 563 -2.81 27.43 7.81
CA ALA A 563 -3.80 27.71 6.78
C ALA A 563 -3.10 27.92 5.43
N ASP A 564 -3.65 27.33 4.37
CA ASP A 564 -3.32 27.78 3.03
C ASP A 564 -3.78 29.25 2.91
N PRO A 565 -2.90 30.19 2.54
CA PRO A 565 -3.27 31.60 2.41
C PRO A 565 -4.40 31.83 1.40
N ASP A 566 -4.48 30.98 0.37
CA ASP A 566 -5.45 31.11 -0.73
C ASP A 566 -6.73 30.31 -0.44
N ALA A 567 -6.64 29.30 0.43
CA ALA A 567 -7.76 28.48 0.87
C ALA A 567 -7.74 28.29 2.40
N PRO A 568 -8.17 29.30 3.20
CA PRO A 568 -7.98 29.29 4.66
C PRO A 568 -8.60 28.12 5.44
N ALA A 569 -9.56 27.40 4.82
CA ALA A 569 -10.14 26.18 5.35
C ALA A 569 -9.21 24.96 5.22
N VAL A 570 -8.31 24.98 4.24
CA VAL A 570 -7.30 23.94 4.00
C VAL A 570 -6.15 24.12 4.98
N ARG A 571 -5.68 22.99 5.52
CA ARG A 571 -4.56 22.93 6.46
C ARG A 571 -3.41 22.20 5.79
N CYS A 572 -2.30 22.89 5.60
CA CYS A 572 -1.12 22.37 4.93
C CYS A 572 -0.01 22.06 5.94
N SER A 573 0.71 20.96 5.69
CA SER A 573 2.01 20.77 6.31
C SER A 573 3.02 21.72 5.65
N TYR A 574 4.07 22.09 6.36
CA TYR A 574 5.02 23.07 5.84
C TYR A 574 6.42 22.88 6.42
N PHE A 575 7.39 23.58 5.82
CA PHE A 575 8.64 23.90 6.48
C PHE A 575 9.13 25.27 6.01
N ASN A 576 10.03 25.88 6.79
CA ASN A 576 10.62 27.17 6.45
C ASN A 576 11.90 26.97 5.64
N LEU A 577 12.01 27.65 4.51
CA LEU A 577 13.25 27.68 3.75
C LEU A 577 14.30 28.49 4.52
N ASP A 578 15.55 28.02 4.51
CA ASP A 578 16.65 28.71 5.19
C ASP A 578 17.17 29.84 4.30
N ILE A 579 16.43 30.94 4.32
CA ILE A 579 16.68 32.13 3.51
C ILE A 579 16.99 33.30 4.43
N PRO A 580 18.15 33.97 4.28
CA PRO A 580 18.51 35.12 5.11
C PRO A 580 17.48 36.26 5.00
N PRO A 581 17.28 37.05 6.07
CA PRO A 581 16.45 38.26 6.00
C PRO A 581 16.93 39.20 4.88
N GLY A 582 15.99 39.73 4.09
CA GLY A 582 16.29 40.61 2.96
C GLY A 582 16.63 39.89 1.65
N ALA A 583 16.74 38.56 1.65
CA ALA A 583 16.79 37.77 0.42
C ALA A 583 15.39 37.55 -0.16
N THR A 584 15.31 37.39 -1.49
CA THR A 584 14.07 37.13 -2.21
C THR A 584 14.19 35.88 -3.08
N ILE A 585 13.09 35.15 -3.22
CA ILE A 585 12.92 34.16 -4.28
C ILE A 585 12.12 34.83 -5.39
N ASP A 586 12.69 34.90 -6.59
CA ASP A 586 11.93 35.30 -7.78
C ASP A 586 10.81 34.25 -7.97
N PRO A 587 9.55 34.67 -8.13
CA PRO A 587 8.45 33.77 -8.40
C PRO A 587 8.83 32.71 -9.44
N SER A 588 9.47 33.08 -10.55
CA SER A 588 9.88 32.20 -11.67
C SER A 588 11.00 31.19 -11.34
N THR A 589 11.60 31.28 -10.15
CA THR A 589 12.69 30.37 -9.75
C THR A 589 12.20 28.93 -9.72
N ARG A 590 12.94 28.05 -10.38
CA ARG A 590 12.71 26.61 -10.32
C ARG A 590 13.10 26.08 -8.94
N ILE A 591 12.12 25.62 -8.19
CA ILE A 591 12.30 24.88 -6.94
C ILE A 591 12.05 23.41 -7.27
N VAL A 592 13.04 22.55 -7.00
CA VAL A 592 12.91 21.10 -7.19
C VAL A 592 12.72 20.47 -5.83
N VAL A 593 11.62 19.74 -5.65
CA VAL A 593 11.31 19.03 -4.41
C VAL A 593 11.18 17.55 -4.71
N ALA A 594 11.96 16.73 -4.02
CA ALA A 594 11.91 15.28 -4.14
C ALA A 594 11.65 14.62 -2.78
N GLY A 595 10.82 13.59 -2.76
CA GLY A 595 10.53 12.84 -1.54
C GLY A 595 11.70 11.95 -1.13
N ALA A 596 12.13 12.09 0.13
CA ALA A 596 13.32 11.41 0.64
C ALA A 596 13.01 10.36 1.71
N SER A 597 11.86 10.42 2.41
CA SER A 597 11.58 9.48 3.50
C SER A 597 10.75 8.27 3.10
N PHE A 598 11.02 7.17 3.79
CA PHE A 598 10.12 6.04 4.00
C PHE A 598 9.91 5.84 5.50
N ARG A 599 8.65 5.64 5.92
CA ARG A 599 8.23 5.42 7.30
C ARG A 599 7.44 4.11 7.39
N ALA A 600 7.81 3.26 8.33
CA ALA A 600 6.93 2.19 8.80
C ALA A 600 6.32 2.61 10.14
N ARG A 601 4.98 2.68 10.18
CA ARG A 601 4.19 3.00 11.36
C ARG A 601 3.45 1.76 11.79
N VAL A 602 3.62 1.37 13.05
CA VAL A 602 2.82 0.31 13.67
C VAL A 602 1.88 0.95 14.67
N THR A 603 0.58 0.76 14.48
CA THR A 603 -0.45 1.26 15.39
C THR A 603 -1.20 0.11 16.04
N TRP A 604 -1.65 0.33 17.26
CA TRP A 604 -2.53 -0.61 17.95
C TRP A 604 -3.37 0.14 18.99
N ARG A 605 -4.43 -0.49 19.44
CA ARG A 605 -5.35 0.00 20.45
C ARG A 605 -5.04 -0.66 21.79
N ASP A 606 -4.88 0.17 22.81
CA ASP A 606 -4.77 -0.26 24.21
C ASP A 606 -5.97 0.32 24.97
N GLY A 607 -7.04 -0.47 25.05
CA GLY A 607 -8.34 -0.03 25.56
C GLY A 607 -9.01 1.01 24.65
N LYS A 608 -9.18 2.25 25.13
CA LYS A 608 -9.77 3.34 24.33
C LYS A 608 -8.74 4.23 23.64
N SER A 609 -7.45 3.97 23.84
CA SER A 609 -6.37 4.82 23.34
C SER A 609 -5.60 4.14 22.25
N TRP A 610 -5.37 4.87 21.16
CA TRP A 610 -4.43 4.46 20.13
C TRP A 610 -2.99 4.69 20.60
N ARG A 611 -2.14 3.72 20.28
CA ARG A 611 -0.70 3.73 20.48
C ARG A 611 -0.04 3.51 19.13
N PHE A 612 1.20 3.98 19.01
CA PHE A 612 1.95 3.84 17.78
C PHE A 612 3.45 3.83 18.03
N VAL A 613 4.19 3.25 17.08
CA VAL A 613 5.64 3.36 16.94
C VAL A 613 5.93 3.68 15.48
N ASP A 614 6.80 4.66 15.27
CA ASP A 614 7.31 5.02 13.95
C ASP A 614 8.79 4.70 13.85
N ILE A 615 9.18 4.12 12.73
CA ILE A 615 10.58 4.02 12.32
C ILE A 615 10.70 4.65 10.95
N ASP A 616 11.50 5.72 10.91
CA ASP A 616 11.76 6.53 9.72
C ASP A 616 13.14 6.21 9.17
N THR A 617 13.26 6.21 7.85
CA THR A 617 14.54 6.16 7.15
C THR A 617 14.49 7.09 5.95
N ASP A 618 15.62 7.71 5.63
CA ASP A 618 15.78 8.34 4.32
C ASP A 618 16.03 7.23 3.29
N LEU A 619 15.09 7.10 2.37
CA LEU A 619 15.08 6.11 1.31
C LEU A 619 14.47 6.71 0.06
N THR A 620 15.35 7.25 -0.78
CA THR A 620 15.01 7.73 -2.10
C THR A 620 14.93 6.57 -3.07
N ARG A 621 14.04 6.69 -4.05
CA ARG A 621 14.05 5.79 -5.19
C ARG A 621 15.38 6.02 -5.92
N ASN A 622 16.08 4.95 -6.28
CA ASN A 622 17.22 5.04 -7.19
C ASN A 622 16.71 5.55 -8.54
N SER A 623 16.68 6.87 -8.70
CA SER A 623 16.70 7.48 -10.02
C SER A 623 18.10 7.21 -10.54
N SER A 624 18.31 6.05 -11.16
CA SER A 624 19.55 5.83 -11.90
C SER A 624 19.75 7.03 -12.84
N PRO A 625 20.91 7.71 -12.78
CA PRO A 625 21.18 8.88 -13.60
C PRO A 625 20.96 8.65 -15.10
#